data_AF-A0A954Y6C1-F1
#
_entry.id   AF-A0A954Y6C1-F1
#
_cell.length_a   1.000
_cell.length_b   1.000
_cell.length_c   1.000
_cell.angle_alpha   90.00
_cell.angle_beta   90.00
_cell.angle_gamma   90.00
#
_symmetry.space_group_name_H-M   'P 1'
#
loop_
_entity.id
_entity.type
_entity.pdbx_description
1 polymer ?
#
loop_
_entity_poly.entity_id
_entity_poly.type
_entity_poly.pdbx_seq_one_letter_code
_entity_poly.pdbx_strand_id
1 'polypeptide(L)'
;MQAHAAEFLPSLRVQGMKFIIEQHSDGYLAYPLGLKGVVIGQGDTRESALADAQSAAKFHRDTFGLEVAADESDLLHAEVVELGLDA
;
A
#
# COMPACT_ATOMS: atom_id res chain seq x y z
N MET A 1 -4.19 -23.59 41.11
CA MET A 1 -5.52 -23.03 40.83
C MET A 1 -5.27 -21.56 40.47
N GLN A 2 -5.28 -21.09 39.23
CA GLN A 2 -5.72 -21.57 37.90
C GLN A 2 -4.63 -21.07 36.90
N ALA A 3 -4.18 -21.81 35.88
CA ALA A 3 -4.80 -21.96 34.55
C ALA A 3 -5.28 -20.60 33.98
N HIS A 4 -4.97 -20.17 32.77
CA HIS A 4 -4.94 -20.93 31.53
C HIS A 4 -4.31 -20.08 30.40
N ALA A 5 -3.83 -20.79 29.38
CA ALA A 5 -3.28 -20.30 28.13
C ALA A 5 -4.15 -19.28 27.41
N ALA A 6 -3.49 -18.40 26.65
CA ALA A 6 -4.01 -17.88 25.40
C ALA A 6 -2.92 -18.04 24.32
N GLU A 7 -2.72 -19.29 23.89
CA GLU A 7 -2.41 -19.52 22.48
C GLU A 7 -3.66 -19.20 21.64
N PHE A 8 -3.43 -18.89 20.36
CA PHE A 8 -4.41 -18.66 19.28
C PHE A 8 -5.14 -17.31 19.32
N LEU A 9 -5.07 -16.50 18.25
CA LEU A 9 -5.52 -16.87 16.90
C LEU A 9 -4.54 -16.42 15.78
N PRO A 10 -4.21 -17.27 14.80
CA PRO A 10 -3.81 -16.82 13.46
C PRO A 10 -5.10 -16.36 12.76
N SER A 11 -5.64 -15.23 13.19
CA SER A 11 -6.81 -14.65 12.54
C SER A 11 -6.35 -14.03 11.23
N LEU A 12 -6.50 -14.81 10.16
CA LEU A 12 -6.72 -14.39 8.78
C LEU A 12 -6.49 -12.88 8.59
N ARG A 13 -5.23 -12.46 8.44
CA ARG A 13 -4.94 -11.08 8.07
C ARG A 13 -5.48 -10.92 6.66
N VAL A 14 -6.64 -10.29 6.52
CA VAL A 14 -6.86 -9.49 5.31
C VAL A 14 -5.80 -8.39 5.42
N GLN A 15 -4.59 -8.65 4.93
CA GLN A 15 -3.52 -7.66 4.87
C GLN A 15 -4.04 -6.54 3.97
N GLY A 16 -4.63 -5.52 4.58
CA GLY A 16 -4.99 -4.29 3.89
C GLY A 16 -3.72 -3.71 3.28
N MET A 17 -3.77 -3.39 1.99
CA MET A 17 -2.68 -2.71 1.32
C MET A 17 -2.57 -1.28 1.85
N LYS A 18 -1.35 -0.84 2.18
CA LYS A 18 -1.06 0.52 2.61
C LYS A 18 -0.84 1.40 1.39
N PHE A 19 -1.25 2.66 1.45
CA PHE A 19 -1.07 3.65 0.37
C PHE A 19 -0.46 4.93 0.94
N ILE A 20 0.39 5.59 0.16
CA ILE A 20 0.77 6.99 0.39
C ILE A 20 -0.13 7.87 -0.49
N ILE A 21 -0.49 9.04 0.03
CA ILE A 21 -1.20 10.07 -0.72
C ILE A 21 -0.39 11.35 -0.65
N GLU A 22 -0.13 11.94 -1.81
CA GLU A 22 0.46 13.25 -1.95
C GLU A 22 -0.62 14.24 -2.38
N GLN A 23 -0.59 15.43 -1.79
CA GLN A 23 -1.42 16.55 -2.22
C GLN A 23 -0.53 17.58 -2.93
N HIS A 24 -0.95 17.96 -4.13
CA HIS A 24 -0.32 18.99 -4.96
C HIS A 24 -1.32 20.13 -5.20
N SER A 25 -0.85 21.24 -5.77
CA SER A 25 -1.72 22.39 -6.08
C SER A 25 -2.76 22.11 -7.16
N ASP A 26 -2.53 21.09 -7.97
CA ASP A 26 -3.32 20.66 -9.13
C ASP A 26 -4.05 19.33 -8.91
N GLY A 27 -3.98 18.74 -7.72
CA GLY A 27 -4.70 17.51 -7.39
C GLY A 27 -3.99 16.62 -6.39
N TYR A 28 -4.28 15.33 -6.46
CA TYR A 28 -3.75 14.31 -5.55
C TYR A 28 -3.17 13.14 -6.33
N LEU A 29 -2.10 12.57 -5.78
CA LEU A 29 -1.51 11.30 -6.22
C LEU A 29 -1.63 10.27 -5.11
N ALA A 30 -1.84 9.01 -5.47
CA ALA A 30 -1.80 7.90 -4.52
C ALA A 30 -1.06 6.70 -5.10
N TYR A 31 -0.31 5.99 -4.27
CA TYR A 31 0.41 4.78 -4.71
C TYR A 31 0.49 3.74 -3.59
N PRO A 32 0.38 2.44 -3.93
CA PRO A 32 0.45 1.35 -2.96
C PRO A 32 1.87 1.10 -2.49
N LEU A 33 2.02 0.75 -1.21
CA LEU A 33 3.28 0.30 -0.65
C LEU A 33 3.38 -1.22 -0.68
N GLY A 34 4.59 -1.71 -0.97
CA GLY A 34 4.91 -3.13 -1.00
C GLY A 34 4.59 -3.83 -2.32
N LEU A 35 3.89 -3.19 -3.27
CA LEU A 35 3.60 -3.77 -4.58
C LEU A 35 4.81 -3.67 -5.52
N LYS A 36 5.18 -4.77 -6.19
CA LYS A 36 6.22 -4.74 -7.24
C LYS A 36 5.63 -4.13 -8.52
N GLY A 37 6.35 -3.19 -9.14
CA GLY A 37 5.89 -2.45 -10.32
C GLY A 37 5.45 -1.02 -10.00
N VAL A 38 4.95 -0.31 -11.02
CA VAL A 38 4.52 1.09 -10.90
C VAL A 38 3.00 1.15 -10.96
N VAL A 39 2.36 1.43 -9.82
CA VAL A 39 0.94 1.76 -9.73
C VAL A 39 0.83 3.15 -9.13
N ILE A 40 0.22 4.07 -9.88
CA ILE A 40 -0.07 5.43 -9.45
C ILE A 40 -1.52 5.70 -9.82
N GLY A 41 -2.28 6.20 -8.86
CA GLY A 41 -3.61 6.78 -9.09
C GLY A 41 -3.58 8.29 -8.94
N GLN A 42 -4.47 8.97 -9.66
CA GLN A 42 -4.58 10.43 -9.66
C GLN A 42 -6.02 10.89 -9.50
N GLY A 43 -6.20 12.11 -9.03
CA GLY A 43 -7.50 12.76 -9.11
C GLY A 43 -7.56 14.11 -8.41
N ASP A 44 -8.64 14.85 -8.67
CA ASP A 44 -8.86 16.20 -8.13
C ASP A 44 -9.10 16.18 -6.61
N THR A 45 -9.51 15.03 -6.06
CA THR A 45 -9.72 14.83 -4.63
C THR A 45 -8.90 13.66 -4.09
N ARG A 46 -8.59 13.72 -2.80
CA ARG A 46 -7.94 12.64 -2.05
C ARG A 46 -8.63 11.28 -2.28
N GLU A 47 -9.95 11.26 -2.23
CA GLU A 47 -10.76 10.05 -2.39
C GLU A 47 -10.69 9.50 -3.81
N SER A 48 -10.71 10.39 -4.82
CA SER A 48 -10.62 9.99 -6.23
C SER A 48 -9.26 9.38 -6.56
N ALA A 49 -8.16 9.99 -6.11
CA ALA A 49 -6.81 9.44 -6.31
C ALA A 49 -6.63 8.09 -5.62
N LEU A 50 -7.14 7.94 -4.40
CA LEU A 50 -7.07 6.66 -3.67
C LEU A 50 -7.93 5.57 -4.34
N ALA A 51 -9.12 5.92 -4.83
CA ALA A 51 -9.97 4.98 -5.54
C ALA A 51 -9.33 4.50 -6.85
N ASP A 52 -8.70 5.42 -7.59
CA ASP A 52 -7.97 5.14 -8.82
C ASP A 52 -6.77 4.21 -8.55
N ALA A 53 -5.94 4.54 -7.57
CA ALA A 53 -4.79 3.72 -7.17
C ALA A 53 -5.21 2.33 -6.68
N GLN A 54 -6.32 2.25 -5.93
CA GLN A 54 -6.87 0.97 -5.47
C GLN A 54 -7.37 0.11 -6.65
N SER A 55 -8.05 0.72 -7.62
CA SER A 55 -8.50 0.03 -8.83
C SER A 55 -7.32 -0.52 -9.62
N ALA A 56 -6.30 0.30 -9.85
CA ALA A 56 -5.09 -0.08 -10.54
C ALA A 56 -4.32 -1.19 -9.81
N ALA A 57 -4.21 -1.12 -8.47
CA ALA A 57 -3.57 -2.17 -7.67
C ALA A 57 -4.31 -3.52 -7.74
N LYS A 58 -5.65 -3.50 -7.71
CA LYS A 58 -6.48 -4.70 -7.90
C LYS A 58 -6.26 -5.30 -9.29
N PHE A 59 -6.30 -4.47 -10.34
CA PHE A 59 -6.04 -4.91 -11.70
C PHE A 59 -4.64 -5.51 -11.87
N HIS A 60 -3.62 -4.89 -11.26
CA HIS A 60 -2.25 -5.38 -11.31
C HIS A 60 -2.12 -6.77 -10.67
N ARG A 61 -2.70 -6.96 -9.48
CA ARG A 61 -2.78 -8.28 -8.82
C ARG A 61 -3.48 -9.31 -9.69
N ASP A 62 -4.63 -8.95 -10.25
CA ASP A 62 -5.48 -9.89 -11.00
C ASP A 62 -4.86 -10.25 -12.37
N THR A 63 -4.07 -9.34 -12.96
CA THR A 63 -3.41 -9.54 -14.27
C THR A 63 -2.09 -10.29 -14.17
N PHE A 64 -1.25 -9.95 -13.18
CA PHE A 64 0.11 -10.47 -13.07
C PHE A 64 0.28 -11.56 -12.00
N GLY A 65 -0.77 -11.85 -11.23
CA GLY A 65 -0.79 -12.90 -10.21
C GLY A 65 -0.09 -12.50 -8.89
N LEU A 66 -0.17 -13.40 -7.89
CA LEU A 66 0.41 -13.20 -6.56
C LEU A 66 1.94 -13.11 -6.54
N GLU A 67 2.63 -13.47 -7.62
CA GLU A 67 4.09 -13.40 -7.69
C GLU A 67 4.62 -11.97 -7.86
N VAL A 68 3.72 -11.03 -8.19
CA VAL A 68 3.92 -9.57 -8.15
C VAL A 68 3.20 -8.94 -6.95
N ALA A 69 2.33 -9.71 -6.28
CA ALA A 69 1.73 -9.28 -5.03
C ALA A 69 2.83 -9.10 -3.98
N ALA A 70 2.51 -8.22 -3.04
CA ALA A 70 3.47 -7.59 -2.14
C ALA A 70 4.58 -8.53 -1.69
N ASP A 71 5.83 -8.04 -1.67
CA ASP A 71 6.94 -8.80 -1.06
C ASP A 71 6.42 -9.44 0.22
N GLU A 72 6.60 -10.76 0.38
CA GLU A 72 6.02 -11.49 1.51
C GLU A 72 6.52 -10.95 2.87
N SER A 73 7.51 -10.05 2.85
CA SER A 73 7.90 -9.22 3.98
C SER A 73 6.89 -8.11 4.26
N ASP A 74 6.35 -8.12 5.49
CA ASP A 74 5.55 -7.02 6.03
C ASP A 74 6.28 -5.66 5.90
N LEU A 75 5.58 -4.62 5.40
CA LEU A 75 6.09 -3.25 5.46
C LEU A 75 6.17 -2.79 6.93
N LEU A 76 7.39 -2.68 7.44
CA LEU A 76 7.68 -2.24 8.80
C LEU A 76 7.66 -0.72 8.95
N HIS A 77 8.22 0.01 7.98
CA HIS A 77 8.41 1.45 8.04
C HIS A 77 8.38 2.09 6.64
N ALA A 78 7.87 3.32 6.55
CA ALA A 78 7.94 4.17 5.36
C ALA A 78 8.19 5.61 5.80
N GLU A 79 9.08 6.31 5.11
CA GLU A 79 9.52 7.67 5.42
C GLU A 79 9.58 8.51 4.14
N VAL A 80 9.28 9.80 4.26
CA VAL A 80 9.53 10.80 3.23
C VAL A 80 10.82 11.51 3.58
N VAL A 81 11.81 11.43 2.70
CA VAL A 81 13.12 12.06 2.90
C VAL A 81 13.41 13.04 1.77
N GLU A 82 13.96 14.20 2.12
CA GLU A 82 14.46 15.17 1.15
C GLU A 82 15.96 14.95 0.95
N LEU A 83 16.40 14.85 -0.30
CA LEU A 83 17.81 14.73 -0.66
C LEU A 83 18.16 15.79 -1.70
N GLY A 84 19.29 16.46 -1.48
CA GLY A 84 19.88 17.33 -2.49
C GLY A 84 20.35 16.49 -3.67
N LEU A 85 19.82 16.77 -4.86
CA LEU A 85 20.37 16.23 -6.10
C LEU A 85 21.51 17.17 -6.50
N ASP A 86 22.72 16.89 -6.03
CA ASP A 86 23.91 17.61 -6.51
C ASP A 86 23.98 17.43 -8.04
N ALA A 87 24.03 18.55 -8.77
CA ALA A 87 24.04 18.62 -10.23
C ALA A 87 25.43 18.40 -10.84
#